data_AF-A0AA96IYF0-F1
#
_entry.id   AF-A0AA96IYF0-F1
#
_cell.length_a   1.000
_cell.length_b   1.000
_cell.length_c   1.000
_cell.angle_alpha   90.00
_cell.angle_beta   90.00
_cell.angle_gamma   90.00
#
_symmetry.space_group_name_H-M   'P 1'
#
loop_
_entity.id
_entity.type
_entity.pdbx_description
1 polymer ?
#
loop_
_entity_poly.entity_id
_entity_poly.type
_entity_poly.pdbx_seq_one_letter_code
_entity_poly.pdbx_strand_id
1 'polypeptide(L)'
;MNDVASKLMQHKRSLWRGALISPWVVPVGLALVLGVLGLIGSIVTSEEHVPADLGAGFWLLLLIVVFGVPFTYIVTFVFVVPMVLLLRSLKALSAARLCLWCALLGPSTMYAYAWLLKGQPEKVLQPLGLAMGATYGLISGAAFCWASRVRLFARRPDK
;
A
#
# COMPACT_ATOMS: atom_id res chain seq x y z
N MET A 1 -32.17 3.98 19.98
CA MET A 1 -30.81 3.65 20.48
C MET A 1 -30.14 2.52 19.69
N ASN A 2 -30.86 1.48 19.28
CA ASN A 2 -30.29 0.30 18.57
C ASN A 2 -29.69 0.62 17.18
N ASP A 3 -30.21 1.62 16.46
CA ASP A 3 -29.72 2.02 15.13
C ASP A 3 -28.38 2.77 15.13
N VAL A 4 -28.04 3.44 16.24
CA VAL A 4 -26.78 4.18 16.34
C VAL A 4 -25.63 3.21 16.63
N ALA A 5 -25.88 2.22 17.49
CA ALA A 5 -24.93 1.17 17.82
C ALA A 5 -24.62 0.27 16.60
N SER A 6 -25.64 -0.10 15.82
CA SER A 6 -25.45 -0.90 14.60
C SER A 6 -24.60 -0.18 13.54
N LYS A 7 -24.86 1.12 13.30
CA LYS A 7 -24.07 1.96 12.38
C LYS A 7 -22.62 2.14 12.83
N LEU A 8 -22.38 2.32 14.13
CA LEU A 8 -21.03 2.39 14.70
C LEU A 8 -20.27 1.08 14.53
N MET A 9 -20.92 -0.06 14.79
CA MET A 9 -20.30 -1.39 14.61
C MET A 9 -20.00 -1.70 13.15
N GLN A 10 -20.94 -1.41 12.23
CA GLN A 10 -20.75 -1.64 10.80
C GLN A 10 -19.60 -0.80 10.23
N HIS A 11 -19.43 0.43 10.74
CA HIS A 11 -18.36 1.32 10.33
C HIS A 11 -16.98 0.93 10.91
N LYS A 12 -16.92 0.48 12.18
CA LYS A 12 -15.71 -0.11 12.76
C LYS A 12 -15.26 -1.32 11.93
N ARG A 13 -16.20 -2.14 11.47
CA ARG A 13 -15.93 -3.32 10.64
C ARG A 13 -15.41 -2.97 9.24
N SER A 14 -15.88 -1.88 8.61
CA SER A 14 -15.34 -1.45 7.30
C SER A 14 -13.93 -0.90 7.41
N LEU A 15 -13.64 -0.14 8.47
CA LEU A 15 -12.30 0.41 8.72
C LEU A 15 -11.27 -0.70 8.96
N TRP A 16 -11.65 -1.71 9.75
CA TRP A 16 -10.83 -2.90 9.96
C TRP A 16 -10.62 -3.71 8.68
N ARG A 17 -11.64 -3.87 7.83
CA ARG A 17 -11.49 -4.51 6.51
C ARG A 17 -10.46 -3.78 5.64
N GLY A 18 -10.50 -2.44 5.60
CA GLY A 18 -9.50 -1.65 4.88
C GLY A 18 -8.08 -1.85 5.42
N ALA A 19 -7.92 -1.84 6.74
CA ALA A 19 -6.63 -2.05 7.40
C ALA A 19 -6.07 -3.48 7.18
N LEU A 20 -6.95 -4.48 7.05
CA LEU A 20 -6.56 -5.87 6.80
C LEU A 20 -6.24 -6.15 5.32
N ILE A 21 -6.96 -5.54 4.38
CA ILE A 21 -6.86 -5.85 2.95
C ILE A 21 -5.81 -4.98 2.25
N SER A 22 -5.73 -3.69 2.57
CA SER A 22 -4.82 -2.76 1.88
C SER A 22 -3.33 -3.13 1.96
N PRO A 23 -2.80 -3.73 3.05
CA PRO A 23 -1.38 -4.08 3.13
C PRO A 23 -0.97 -5.18 2.16
N TRP A 24 -1.92 -5.96 1.64
CA TRP A 24 -1.70 -7.02 0.64
C TRP A 24 -1.61 -6.49 -0.80
N VAL A 25 -2.15 -5.31 -1.07
CA VAL A 25 -2.23 -4.78 -2.44
C VAL A 25 -0.84 -4.53 -3.01
N VAL A 26 0.10 -4.03 -2.20
CA VAL A 26 1.46 -3.77 -2.63
C VAL A 26 2.25 -5.08 -2.84
N PRO A 27 2.32 -6.02 -1.88
CA PRO A 27 2.97 -7.32 -2.06
C PRO A 27 2.42 -8.14 -3.24
N VAL A 28 1.09 -8.23 -3.38
CA VAL A 28 0.45 -8.99 -4.46
C VAL A 28 0.63 -8.29 -5.81
N GLY A 29 0.48 -6.96 -5.84
CA GLY A 29 0.71 -6.18 -7.05
C GLY A 29 2.15 -6.27 -7.54
N LEU A 30 3.11 -6.21 -6.62
CA LEU A 30 4.54 -6.34 -6.95
C LEU A 30 4.88 -7.75 -7.45
N ALA A 31 4.36 -8.79 -6.79
CA ALA A 31 4.53 -10.18 -7.22
C ALA A 31 3.95 -10.44 -8.62
N LEU A 32 2.76 -9.87 -8.91
CA LEU A 32 2.15 -9.95 -10.24
C LEU A 32 2.97 -9.25 -11.32
N VAL A 33 3.43 -8.01 -11.06
CA VAL A 33 4.23 -7.25 -12.03
C VAL A 33 5.55 -7.95 -12.33
N LEU A 34 6.25 -8.45 -11.30
CA LEU A 34 7.50 -9.18 -11.48
C LEU A 34 7.29 -10.51 -12.19
N GLY A 35 6.23 -11.25 -11.88
CA GLY A 35 5.87 -12.49 -12.57
C GLY A 35 5.55 -12.26 -14.05
N VAL A 36 4.81 -11.20 -14.37
CA VAL A 36 4.49 -10.83 -15.76
C VAL A 36 5.73 -10.35 -16.52
N LEU A 37 6.59 -9.53 -15.92
CA LEU A 37 7.84 -9.11 -16.56
C LEU A 37 8.77 -10.31 -16.82
N GLY A 38 8.87 -11.23 -15.87
CA GLY A 38 9.62 -12.48 -16.04
C GLY A 38 9.09 -13.29 -17.20
N LEU A 39 7.76 -13.47 -17.28
CA LEU A 39 7.11 -14.20 -18.36
C LEU A 39 7.33 -13.55 -19.73
N ILE A 40 7.19 -12.22 -19.84
CA ILE A 40 7.41 -11.48 -21.09
C ILE A 40 8.88 -11.56 -21.51
N GLY A 41 9.82 -11.43 -20.56
CA GLY A 41 11.25 -11.58 -20.82
C GLY A 41 11.58 -12.93 -21.44
N SER A 42 11.01 -14.01 -20.91
CA SER A 42 11.17 -15.37 -21.44
C SER A 42 10.55 -15.59 -22.82
N ILE A 43 9.55 -14.81 -23.23
CA ILE A 43 8.91 -14.92 -24.56
C ILE A 43 9.66 -14.11 -25.61
N VAL A 44 10.25 -12.96 -25.22
CA VAL A 44 10.95 -12.04 -26.15
C VAL A 44 12.40 -12.46 -26.39
N THR A 45 13.04 -13.12 -25.42
CA THR A 45 14.42 -13.63 -25.56
C THR A 45 14.39 -15.11 -25.97
N SER A 46 14.16 -15.35 -27.25
CA SER A 46 14.16 -16.68 -27.86
C SER A 46 15.56 -17.29 -28.04
N GLU A 47 16.57 -16.88 -27.27
CA GLU A 47 17.89 -17.49 -27.31
C GLU A 47 18.52 -17.56 -25.91
N GLU A 48 19.06 -18.75 -25.65
CA GLU A 48 19.76 -19.22 -24.45
C GLU A 48 18.95 -19.35 -23.15
N HIS A 49 19.01 -20.58 -22.61
CA HIS A 49 18.52 -20.96 -21.29
C HIS A 49 19.09 -20.03 -20.21
N VAL A 50 18.38 -18.97 -19.86
CA VAL A 50 18.35 -18.53 -18.47
C VAL A 50 17.39 -19.52 -17.82
N PRO A 51 17.85 -20.51 -17.02
CA PRO A 51 16.91 -21.16 -16.13
C PRO A 51 16.30 -20.01 -15.35
N ALA A 52 15.00 -19.76 -15.57
CA ALA A 52 14.23 -18.87 -14.72
C ALA A 52 14.49 -19.43 -13.33
N ASP A 53 15.39 -18.78 -12.59
CA ASP A 53 15.94 -19.34 -11.37
C ASP A 53 14.80 -19.22 -10.37
N LEU A 54 13.94 -20.24 -10.38
CA LEU A 54 12.72 -20.31 -9.60
C LEU A 54 13.09 -20.10 -8.13
N GLY A 55 14.31 -20.48 -7.74
CA GLY A 55 14.93 -20.15 -6.47
C GLY A 55 15.03 -18.65 -6.23
N ALA A 56 15.62 -17.86 -7.14
CA ALA A 56 15.76 -16.40 -6.98
C ALA A 56 14.40 -15.68 -6.92
N GLY A 57 13.46 -16.07 -7.80
CA GLY A 57 12.10 -15.54 -7.79
C GLY A 57 11.33 -15.91 -6.53
N PHE A 58 11.45 -17.15 -6.07
CA PHE A 58 10.85 -17.63 -4.82
C PHE A 58 11.45 -16.93 -3.61
N TRP A 59 12.77 -16.78 -3.54
CA TRP A 59 13.45 -16.06 -2.46
C TRP A 59 13.03 -14.60 -2.38
N LEU A 60 12.90 -13.93 -3.52
CA LEU A 60 12.45 -12.54 -3.57
C LEU A 60 10.99 -12.40 -3.13
N LEU A 61 10.12 -13.33 -3.55
CA LEU A 61 8.71 -13.39 -3.12
C LEU A 61 8.60 -13.67 -1.61
N LEU A 62 9.40 -14.61 -1.10
CA LEU A 62 9.47 -14.95 0.32
C LEU A 62 9.95 -13.75 1.15
N LEU A 63 10.94 -12.99 0.66
CA LEU A 63 11.41 -11.77 1.33
C LEU A 63 10.31 -10.69 1.37
N ILE A 64 9.57 -10.50 0.27
CA ILE A 64 8.42 -9.58 0.22
C ILE A 64 7.31 -10.02 1.20
N VAL A 65 7.03 -11.32 1.30
CA VAL A 65 5.98 -11.82 2.19
C VAL A 65 6.40 -11.77 3.66
N VAL A 66 7.63 -12.17 3.98
CA VAL A 66 8.12 -12.26 5.37
C VAL A 66 8.51 -10.90 5.93
N PHE A 67 9.03 -9.98 5.12
CA PHE A 67 9.43 -8.65 5.60
C PHE A 67 8.55 -7.53 5.07
N GLY A 68 8.16 -7.58 3.80
CA GLY A 68 7.32 -6.54 3.19
C GLY A 68 5.91 -6.49 3.78
N VAL A 69 5.22 -7.62 3.93
CA VAL A 69 3.85 -7.66 4.47
C VAL A 69 3.79 -7.17 5.92
N PRO A 70 4.64 -7.63 6.87
CA PRO A 70 4.62 -7.08 8.23
C PRO A 70 4.94 -5.59 8.26
N PHE A 71 5.90 -5.14 7.44
CA PHE A 71 6.25 -3.73 7.35
C PHE A 71 5.07 -2.88 6.86
N THR A 72 4.35 -3.31 5.81
CA THR A 72 3.16 -2.59 5.33
C THR A 72 2.03 -2.59 6.37
N TYR A 73 1.86 -3.67 7.15
CA TYR A 73 0.94 -3.68 8.28
C TYR A 73 1.33 -2.67 9.36
N ILE A 74 2.60 -2.62 9.75
CA ILE A 74 3.11 -1.63 10.72
C ILE A 74 2.81 -0.22 10.21
N VAL A 75 3.14 0.08 8.95
CA VAL A 75 2.89 1.39 8.35
C VAL A 75 1.39 1.73 8.40
N THR A 76 0.52 0.78 8.04
CA THR A 76 -0.93 1.00 8.04
C THR A 76 -1.47 1.24 9.44
N PHE A 77 -1.06 0.46 10.45
CA PHE A 77 -1.55 0.62 11.81
C PHE A 77 -0.96 1.83 12.55
N VAL A 78 0.29 2.20 12.27
CA VAL A 78 0.99 3.29 12.97
C VAL A 78 0.73 4.65 12.30
N PHE A 79 0.63 4.71 10.97
CA PHE A 79 0.51 5.98 10.25
C PHE A 79 -0.83 6.18 9.55
N VAL A 80 -1.37 5.15 8.88
CA VAL A 80 -2.59 5.32 8.07
C VAL A 80 -3.84 5.34 8.96
N VAL A 81 -4.01 4.36 9.85
CA VAL A 81 -5.19 4.26 10.74
C VAL A 81 -5.32 5.48 11.66
N PRO A 82 -4.27 5.95 12.35
CA PRO A 82 -4.36 7.15 13.18
C PRO A 82 -4.71 8.39 12.37
N MET A 83 -4.18 8.53 11.16
CA MET A 83 -4.52 9.65 10.28
C MET A 83 -5.99 9.63 9.84
N VAL A 84 -6.54 8.45 9.56
CA VAL A 84 -7.98 8.29 9.28
C VAL A 84 -8.82 8.73 10.48
N LEU A 85 -8.45 8.30 11.69
CA LEU A 85 -9.15 8.67 12.92
C LEU A 85 -9.06 10.18 13.20
N LEU A 86 -7.89 10.77 12.95
CA LEU A 86 -7.66 12.21 13.10
C LEU A 86 -8.49 13.03 12.10
N LEU A 87 -8.42 12.71 10.80
CA LEU A 87 -9.23 13.36 9.77
C LEU A 87 -10.73 13.22 10.05
N ARG A 88 -11.15 12.10 10.64
CA ARG A 88 -12.53 11.88 11.06
C ARG A 88 -12.92 12.75 12.25
N SER A 89 -12.06 12.87 13.26
CA SER A 89 -12.31 13.74 14.42
C SER A 89 -12.50 15.20 14.00
N LEU A 90 -11.79 15.62 12.95
CA LEU A 90 -11.90 16.95 12.34
C LEU A 90 -13.05 17.09 11.33
N LYS A 91 -13.88 16.05 11.15
CA LYS A 91 -14.96 15.97 10.13
C LYS A 91 -14.46 16.26 8.70
N ALA A 92 -13.18 16.06 8.45
CA ALA A 92 -12.50 16.41 7.21
C ALA A 92 -12.04 15.18 6.41
N LEU A 93 -12.58 14.01 6.74
CA LEU A 93 -12.23 12.74 6.11
C LEU A 93 -12.65 12.74 4.63
N SER A 94 -11.67 12.73 3.75
CA SER A 94 -11.85 12.55 2.31
C SER A 94 -10.84 11.54 1.77
N ALA A 95 -11.26 10.76 0.77
CA ALA A 95 -10.37 9.81 0.12
C ALA A 95 -9.16 10.53 -0.50
N ALA A 96 -9.36 11.72 -1.08
CA ALA A 96 -8.29 12.52 -1.67
C ALA A 96 -7.19 12.87 -0.66
N ARG A 97 -7.55 13.32 0.56
CA ARG A 97 -6.58 13.67 1.60
C ARG A 97 -5.83 12.44 2.09
N LEU A 98 -6.53 11.31 2.22
CA LEU A 98 -5.92 10.07 2.66
C LEU A 98 -4.98 9.50 1.59
N CYS A 99 -5.36 9.51 0.32
CA CYS A 99 -4.50 9.10 -0.79
C CYS A 99 -3.27 10.00 -0.91
N LEU A 100 -3.42 11.31 -0.72
CA LEU A 100 -2.28 12.24 -0.69
C LEU A 100 -1.32 11.91 0.47
N TRP A 101 -1.87 11.64 1.66
CA TRP A 101 -1.07 11.20 2.80
C TRP A 101 -0.32 9.90 2.51
N CYS A 102 -0.99 8.91 1.93
CA CYS A 102 -0.34 7.66 1.54
C CYS A 102 0.71 7.85 0.44
N ALA A 103 0.49 8.77 -0.51
CA ALA A 103 1.47 9.09 -1.55
C ALA A 103 2.74 9.72 -0.98
N LEU A 104 2.64 10.54 0.09
CA LEU A 104 3.80 11.07 0.81
C LEU A 104 4.49 10.02 1.68
N LEU A 105 3.72 9.11 2.28
CA LEU A 105 4.25 7.99 3.05
C LEU A 105 4.99 6.97 2.18
N GLY A 106 4.60 6.79 0.92
CA GLY A 106 5.19 5.81 0.01
C GLY A 106 6.72 5.93 -0.09
N PRO A 107 7.28 7.07 -0.54
CA PRO A 107 8.73 7.24 -0.64
C PRO A 107 9.46 7.13 0.70
N SER A 108 8.89 7.70 1.77
CA SER A 108 9.52 7.70 3.10
C SER A 108 9.57 6.29 3.71
N THR A 109 8.51 5.51 3.58
CA THR A 109 8.45 4.13 4.05
C THR A 109 9.31 3.21 3.18
N MET A 110 9.38 3.43 1.87
CA MET A 110 10.28 2.70 0.97
C MET A 110 11.76 2.99 1.28
N TYR A 111 12.11 4.24 1.61
CA TYR A 111 13.44 4.61 2.06
C TYR A 111 13.81 3.90 3.37
N ALA A 112 12.91 3.92 4.37
CA ALA A 112 13.11 3.24 5.65
C ALA A 112 13.27 1.72 5.46
N TYR A 113 12.46 1.12 4.58
CA TYR A 113 12.55 -0.30 4.24
C TYR A 113 13.90 -0.65 3.58
N ALA A 114 14.35 0.16 2.61
CA ALA A 114 15.65 -0.02 1.97
C ALA A 114 16.81 0.12 2.96
N TRP A 115 16.72 1.06 3.90
CA TRP A 115 17.72 1.22 4.95
C TRP A 115 17.75 0.01 5.90
N LEU A 116 16.57 -0.49 6.31
CA LEU A 116 16.45 -1.64 7.23
C LEU A 116 17.07 -2.92 6.66
N LEU A 117 16.92 -3.14 5.35
CA LEU A 117 17.47 -4.30 4.66
C LEU A 117 18.92 -4.13 4.19
N LYS A 118 19.62 -3.07 4.62
CA LYS A 118 20.95 -2.69 4.11
C LYS A 118 21.00 -2.61 2.58
N GLY A 119 19.91 -2.18 1.97
CA GLY A 119 19.82 -1.91 0.54
C GLY A 119 20.47 -0.58 0.16
N GLN A 120 20.03 0.00 -0.96
CA GLN A 120 20.53 1.28 -1.47
C GLN A 120 19.47 2.37 -1.32
N PRO A 121 19.33 2.98 -0.13
CA PRO A 121 18.31 3.99 0.13
C PRO A 121 18.48 5.24 -0.75
N GLU A 122 19.71 5.53 -1.22
CA GLU A 122 19.96 6.62 -2.17
C GLU A 122 19.22 6.45 -3.51
N LYS A 123 18.95 5.22 -3.95
CA LYS A 123 18.17 4.98 -5.17
C LYS A 123 16.70 5.36 -5.02
N VAL A 124 16.17 5.37 -3.80
CA VAL A 124 14.79 5.80 -3.51
C VAL A 124 14.64 7.32 -3.65
N LEU A 125 15.69 8.08 -3.37
CA LEU A 125 15.71 9.55 -3.49
C LEU A 125 15.83 10.02 -4.95
N GLN A 126 16.18 9.14 -5.89
CA GLN A 126 16.18 9.48 -7.31
C GLN A 126 14.74 9.72 -7.81
N PRO A 127 14.54 10.54 -8.87
CA PRO A 127 13.21 10.90 -9.36
C PRO A 127 12.32 9.68 -9.65
N LEU A 128 12.91 8.63 -10.24
CA LEU A 128 12.21 7.39 -10.54
C LEU A 128 11.80 6.63 -9.28
N GLY A 129 12.69 6.53 -8.28
CA GLY A 129 12.41 5.90 -6.99
C GLY A 129 11.33 6.64 -6.21
N LEU A 130 11.38 7.97 -6.22
CA LEU A 130 10.40 8.84 -5.58
C LEU A 130 9.02 8.69 -6.24
N ALA A 131 8.97 8.70 -7.57
CA ALA A 131 7.73 8.52 -8.34
C ALA A 131 7.12 7.13 -8.12
N MET A 132 7.94 6.08 -8.11
CA MET A 132 7.52 4.71 -7.80
C MET A 132 6.98 4.61 -6.38
N GLY A 133 7.71 5.10 -5.38
CA GLY A 133 7.25 5.11 -3.99
C GLY A 133 5.91 5.84 -3.84
N ALA A 134 5.76 7.02 -4.46
CA ALA A 134 4.54 7.80 -4.40
C ALA A 134 3.35 7.10 -5.08
N THR A 135 3.58 6.45 -6.23
CA THR A 135 2.53 5.69 -6.92
C THR A 135 2.09 4.46 -6.14
N TYR A 136 3.02 3.69 -5.55
CA TYR A 136 2.66 2.58 -4.67
C TYR A 136 1.86 3.05 -3.45
N GLY A 137 2.29 4.16 -2.83
CA GLY A 137 1.56 4.80 -1.74
C GLY A 137 0.15 5.20 -2.14
N LEU A 138 -0.01 5.81 -3.32
CA LEU A 138 -1.30 6.25 -3.84
C LEU A 138 -2.23 5.06 -4.16
N ILE A 139 -1.72 3.99 -4.77
CA ILE A 139 -2.47 2.76 -5.06
C ILE A 139 -2.93 2.10 -3.75
N SER A 140 -2.04 1.99 -2.75
CA SER A 140 -2.38 1.45 -1.44
C SER A 140 -3.45 2.30 -0.73
N GLY A 141 -3.31 3.62 -0.77
CA GLY A 141 -4.29 4.56 -0.24
C GLY A 141 -5.66 4.44 -0.92
N ALA A 142 -5.68 4.30 -2.25
CA ALA A 142 -6.91 4.11 -3.01
C ALA A 142 -7.61 2.80 -2.63
N ALA A 143 -6.85 1.70 -2.53
CA ALA A 143 -7.39 0.41 -2.12
C ALA A 143 -7.91 0.44 -0.68
N PHE A 144 -7.20 1.09 0.25
CA PHE A 144 -7.68 1.31 1.62
C PHE A 144 -9.00 2.09 1.62
N CYS A 145 -9.07 3.21 0.90
CA CYS A 145 -10.28 4.04 0.81
C CYS A 145 -11.46 3.24 0.26
N TRP A 146 -11.24 2.45 -0.78
CA TRP A 146 -12.27 1.61 -1.39
C TRP A 146 -12.76 0.52 -0.43
N ALA A 147 -11.85 -0.24 0.19
CA ALA A 147 -12.18 -1.31 1.13
C ALA A 147 -12.86 -0.79 2.42
N SER A 148 -12.48 0.41 2.88
CA SER A 148 -13.07 1.05 4.05
C SER A 148 -14.35 1.85 3.76
N ARG A 149 -14.72 2.00 2.47
CA ARG A 149 -15.85 2.81 1.97
C ARG A 149 -15.74 4.29 2.34
N VAL A 150 -14.54 4.83 2.33
CA VAL A 150 -14.30 6.28 2.51
C VAL A 150 -14.79 7.01 1.26
N ARG A 151 -15.55 8.08 1.44
CA ARG A 151 -16.10 8.89 0.33
C ARG A 151 -15.01 9.77 -0.29
N LEU A 152 -15.13 10.02 -1.60
CA LEU A 152 -14.17 10.86 -2.34
C LEU A 152 -14.02 12.27 -1.76
N PHE A 153 -15.14 12.88 -1.38
CA PHE A 153 -15.19 14.20 -0.77
C PHE A 153 -15.94 14.15 0.57
N ALA A 154 -15.43 14.86 1.57
CA ALA A 154 -16.15 15.11 2.81
C ALA A 154 -17.44 15.86 2.47
N ARG A 155 -18.57 15.51 3.10
CA ARG A 155 -19.76 16.37 3.02
C ARG A 155 -19.36 17.73 3.58
N ARG A 156 -19.56 18.80 2.79
CA ARG A 156 -19.52 20.15 3.35
C ARG A 156 -20.46 20.15 4.56
N PRO A 157 -20.06 20.69 5.72
CA PRO A 157 -21.05 21.07 6.70
C PRO A 157 -21.94 22.09 6.01
N ASP A 158 -23.18 21.72 5.76
CA ASP A 158 -24.21 22.67 5.34
C ASP A 158 -24.22 23.79 6.40
N LYS A 159 -23.99 25.01 5.94
CA LYS A 159 -24.24 26.22 6.73
C LYS A 159 -25.72 26.47 6.78
#